data_AF-A0A9W8BJ27-F1
#
_entry.id   AF-A0A9W8BJ27-F1
#
_cell.length_a   1.000
_cell.length_b   1.000
_cell.length_c   1.000
_cell.angle_alpha   90.00
_cell.angle_beta   90.00
_cell.angle_gamma   90.00
#
_symmetry.space_group_name_H-M   'P 1'
#
loop_
_entity.id
_entity.type
_entity.pdbx_description
1 polymer ?
#
loop_
_entity_poly.entity_id
_entity_poly.type
_entity_poly.pdbx_seq_one_letter_code
_entity_poly.pdbx_strand_id
1 'polypeptide(L)'
;MSSGIGYRGTNRCFPLWEDFQQCYFSSKEKTRADCVPAREDYLECLHHFKEIARVRTIKAVERDNYNKSKANGTDHKIISLSDNGSS
;
A
#
# COMPACT_ATOMS: atom_id res chain seq x y z
N MET A 1 -6.21 21.74 -11.95
CA MET A 1 -6.84 20.40 -11.85
C MET A 1 -6.32 19.55 -12.99
N SER A 2 -5.37 18.65 -12.72
CA SER A 2 -5.05 17.53 -13.60
C SER A 2 -5.68 16.30 -12.95
N SER A 3 -6.98 16.12 -13.18
CA SER A 3 -7.90 15.30 -12.39
C SER A 3 -7.90 13.84 -12.82
N GLY A 4 -6.73 13.18 -12.83
CA GLY A 4 -6.67 11.74 -13.06
C GLY A 4 -5.82 11.26 -14.22
N ILE A 5 -5.13 12.14 -14.96
CA ILE A 5 -4.30 11.75 -16.09
C ILE A 5 -2.82 11.83 -15.68
N GLY A 6 -2.16 10.68 -15.61
CA GLY A 6 -0.72 10.53 -15.46
C GLY A 6 0.00 10.29 -16.80
N TYR A 7 1.29 10.00 -16.72
CA TYR A 7 2.19 9.87 -17.89
C TYR A 7 1.76 8.80 -18.93
N ARG A 8 1.04 7.75 -18.50
CA ARG A 8 0.58 6.65 -19.36
C ARG A 8 -0.95 6.56 -19.52
N GLY A 9 -1.68 7.64 -19.23
CA GLY A 9 -3.15 7.62 -19.21
C GLY A 9 -3.69 7.81 -17.80
N THR A 10 -4.74 7.10 -17.40
CA THR A 10 -5.31 7.23 -16.06
C THR A 10 -4.27 6.97 -14.97
N ASN A 11 -4.27 7.79 -13.92
CA ASN A 11 -3.34 7.65 -12.81
C ASN A 11 -3.68 6.36 -12.02
N ARG A 12 -2.66 5.77 -11.36
CA ARG A 12 -2.78 4.46 -10.70
C ARG A 12 -3.87 4.42 -9.63
N CYS A 13 -4.08 5.52 -8.92
CA CYS A 13 -4.99 5.61 -7.78
C CYS A 13 -6.31 6.34 -8.11
N PHE A 14 -6.63 6.54 -9.40
CA PHE A 14 -7.80 7.29 -9.83
C PHE A 14 -9.12 6.64 -9.39
N PRO A 15 -9.28 5.30 -9.46
CA PRO A 15 -10.52 4.65 -9.04
C PRO A 15 -10.82 4.89 -7.55
N LEU A 16 -9.79 4.82 -6.69
CA LEU A 16 -9.95 5.08 -5.26
C LEU A 16 -10.29 6.54 -4.96
N TRP A 17 -9.79 7.47 -5.76
CA TRP A 17 -10.19 8.86 -5.70
C TRP A 17 -11.65 9.05 -6.09
N GLU A 18 -12.11 8.36 -7.15
CA GLU A 18 -13.50 8.39 -7.59
C GLU A 18 -14.43 7.87 -6.50
N ASP A 19 -14.11 6.73 -5.88
CA ASP A 19 -14.88 6.15 -4.76
C ASP A 19 -14.99 7.12 -3.58
N PHE A 20 -13.88 7.77 -3.21
CA PHE A 20 -13.88 8.79 -2.17
C PHE A 20 -14.76 9.98 -2.56
N GLN A 21 -14.68 10.46 -3.80
CA GLN A 21 -15.52 11.56 -4.29
C GLN A 21 -17.00 11.19 -4.26
N GLN A 22 -17.37 9.99 -4.72
CA GLN A 22 -18.75 9.51 -4.69
C GLN A 22 -19.29 9.48 -3.25
N CYS A 23 -18.51 8.99 -2.29
CA CYS A 23 -18.89 9.04 -0.87
C CYS A 23 -19.00 10.49 -0.37
N TYR A 24 -18.02 11.34 -0.69
CA TYR A 24 -17.96 12.72 -0.23
C TYR A 24 -19.15 13.57 -0.70
N PHE A 25 -19.62 13.34 -1.94
CA PHE A 25 -20.77 14.02 -2.52
C PHE A 25 -22.12 13.45 -2.05
N SER A 26 -22.18 12.15 -1.72
CA SER A 26 -23.41 11.51 -1.23
C SER A 26 -23.65 11.69 0.27
N SER A 27 -22.60 11.95 1.05
CA SER A 27 -22.71 12.13 2.50
C SER A 27 -23.42 13.42 2.89
N LYS A 28 -24.45 13.29 3.74
CA LYS A 28 -25.23 14.40 4.31
C LYS A 28 -24.61 14.97 5.60
N GLU A 29 -23.66 14.25 6.20
CA GLU A 29 -22.98 14.70 7.41
C GLU A 29 -21.92 15.77 7.10
N LYS A 30 -21.82 16.76 7.99
CA LYS A 30 -20.83 17.84 7.86
C LYS A 30 -19.40 17.31 8.07
N THR A 31 -19.25 16.29 8.90
CA THR A 31 -18.00 15.61 9.26
C THR A 31 -17.56 14.56 8.24
N ARG A 32 -18.49 14.03 7.42
CA ARG A 32 -18.24 12.97 6.42
C ARG A 32 -17.42 11.81 6.97
N ALA A 33 -17.67 11.44 8.22
CA ALA A 33 -16.92 10.40 8.92
C ALA A 33 -17.04 9.05 8.20
N ASP A 34 -18.18 8.79 7.56
CA ASP A 34 -18.45 7.58 6.78
C ASP A 34 -17.50 7.40 5.58
N CYS A 35 -16.88 8.48 5.10
CA CYS A 35 -15.97 8.46 3.94
C CYS A 35 -14.49 8.36 4.33
N VAL A 36 -14.18 8.28 5.63
CA VAL A 36 -12.83 8.03 6.14
C VAL A 36 -12.19 6.76 5.57
N PRO A 37 -12.87 5.59 5.49
CA PRO A 37 -12.24 4.39 4.91
C PRO A 37 -11.81 4.60 3.45
N ALA A 38 -12.69 5.13 2.59
CA ALA A 38 -12.36 5.41 1.19
C ALA A 38 -11.20 6.43 1.05
N ARG A 39 -11.14 7.41 1.95
CA ARG A 39 -10.01 8.36 2.02
C ARG A 39 -8.71 7.66 2.40
N GLU A 40 -8.75 6.76 3.38
CA GLU A 40 -7.56 6.02 3.81
C GLU A 40 -7.03 5.12 2.71
N ASP A 41 -7.90 4.47 1.94
CA ASP A 41 -7.49 3.62 0.82
C ASP A 41 -6.82 4.44 -0.29
N TYR A 42 -7.36 5.62 -0.61
CA TYR A 42 -6.71 6.55 -1.55
C TYR A 42 -5.32 6.98 -1.08
N LEU A 43 -5.16 7.34 0.20
CA LEU A 43 -3.88 7.73 0.79
C LEU A 43 -2.90 6.55 0.88
N GLU A 44 -3.40 5.34 1.13
CA GLU A 44 -2.61 4.11 1.11
C GLU A 44 -2.06 3.87 -0.30
N CYS A 45 -2.87 3.98 -1.35
CA CYS A 45 -2.39 3.81 -2.72
C CYS A 45 -1.35 4.86 -3.13
N LEU A 46 -1.45 6.09 -2.63
CA LEU A 46 -0.49 7.15 -2.96
C LEU A 46 0.87 6.97 -2.27
N HIS A 47 0.87 6.46 -1.04
CA HIS A 47 2.06 6.49 -0.19
C HIS A 47 2.56 5.13 0.28
N HIS A 48 1.74 4.08 0.12
CA HIS A 48 2.02 2.70 0.48
C HIS A 48 2.54 2.53 1.92
N PHE A 49 2.12 3.36 2.88
CA PHE A 49 2.64 3.31 4.25
C PHE A 49 2.39 1.95 4.92
N LYS A 50 1.16 1.44 4.78
CA LYS A 50 0.73 0.16 5.36
C LYS A 50 1.49 -0.99 4.70
N GLU A 51 1.62 -0.96 3.38
CA GLU A 51 2.35 -1.99 2.62
C GLU A 51 3.86 -2.00 2.92
N ILE A 52 4.51 -0.84 2.92
CA ILE A 52 5.94 -0.72 3.26
C ILE A 52 6.20 -1.23 4.68
N ALA A 53 5.33 -0.90 5.65
CA ALA A 53 5.46 -1.40 7.01
C ALA A 53 5.33 -2.93 7.06
N ARG A 54 4.35 -3.50 6.36
CA ARG A 54 4.13 -4.95 6.27
C ARG A 54 5.30 -5.68 5.61
N VAL A 55 5.82 -5.16 4.49
CA VAL A 55 6.96 -5.76 3.80
C VAL A 55 8.21 -5.72 4.69
N ARG A 56 8.41 -4.63 5.46
CA ARG A 56 9.53 -4.53 6.42
C ARG A 56 9.44 -5.59 7.52
N THR A 57 8.26 -5.84 8.08
CA THR A 57 8.10 -6.86 9.13
C THR A 57 8.32 -8.27 8.59
N ILE A 58 7.78 -8.58 7.41
CA ILE A 58 7.99 -9.87 6.75
C ILE A 58 9.48 -10.09 6.47
N LYS A 59 10.16 -9.10 5.87
CA LYS A 59 11.60 -9.17 5.59
C LYS A 59 12.45 -9.37 6.85
N ALA A 60 12.07 -8.75 7.97
CA ALA A 60 12.76 -8.94 9.24
C ALA A 60 12.61 -10.39 9.75
N VAL A 61 11.39 -10.92 9.75
CA VAL A 61 11.10 -12.30 10.18
C VAL A 61 11.79 -13.32 9.28
N GLU A 62 11.77 -13.12 7.96
CA GLU A 62 12.46 -14.00 7.01
C GLU A 62 13.97 -14.03 7.24
N ARG A 63 14.58 -12.87 7.52
CA ARG A 63 16.01 -12.76 7.85
C ARG A 63 16.34 -13.52 9.14
N ASP A 64 15.51 -13.40 10.16
CA ASP A 64 15.71 -14.11 11.43
C ASP A 64 15.57 -15.62 11.26
N ASN A 65 14.59 -16.07 10.48
CA ASN A 65 14.41 -17.47 10.15
C ASN A 65 15.61 -18.02 9.37
N TYR A 66 16.16 -17.26 8.43
CA TYR A 66 17.39 -17.59 7.70
C TYR A 66 18.60 -17.76 8.62
N ASN A 67 18.81 -16.83 9.55
CA ASN A 67 19.92 -16.95 10.49
C ASN A 67 19.80 -18.20 11.37
N LYS A 68 18.58 -18.55 11.80
CA LYS A 68 18.31 -19.75 12.61
C LYS A 68 18.56 -21.05 11.85
N SER A 69 18.16 -21.14 10.58
CA SER A 69 18.38 -22.36 9.81
C SER A 69 19.82 -22.57 9.38
N LYS A 70 20.56 -21.49 9.10
CA LYS A 70 21.99 -21.54 8.86
C LYS A 70 22.73 -22.09 10.08
N ALA A 71 22.30 -21.73 11.29
CA ALA A 71 22.83 -22.30 12.53
C ALA A 71 22.46 -23.80 12.70
N ASN A 72 21.31 -24.22 12.19
CA ASN A 72 20.84 -25.61 12.23
C ASN A 72 21.32 -26.47 11.05
N GLY A 73 22.14 -25.94 10.14
CA GLY A 73 22.74 -26.70 9.03
C GLY A 73 21.82 -26.98 7.83
N THR A 74 20.62 -26.39 7.78
CA THR A 74 19.69 -26.51 6.64
C THR A 74 19.67 -25.20 5.86
N ASP A 75 20.23 -25.18 4.65
CA ASP A 75 20.24 -23.98 3.80
C ASP A 75 18.84 -23.73 3.22
N HIS A 76 18.16 -22.68 3.65
CA HIS A 76 16.93 -22.21 3.00
C HIS A 76 17.13 -20.87 2.30
N LYS A 77 16.65 -20.74 1.07
CA LYS A 77 16.81 -19.54 0.25
C LYS A 77 15.87 -18.44 0.73
N ILE A 78 16.41 -17.25 1.01
CA ILE A 78 15.58 -16.06 1.28
C ILE A 78 14.84 -15.69 0.00
N ILE A 79 13.51 -15.57 0.07
CA ILE A 79 12.71 -15.01 -1.03
C ILE A 79 12.98 -13.51 -1.03
N SER A 80 13.73 -13.02 -2.02
CA SER A 80 13.89 -11.58 -2.20
C SER A 80 12.55 -10.99 -2.66
N LEU A 81 11.76 -10.49 -1.73
CA LEU A 81 10.65 -9.59 -2.02
C LEU A 81 11.26 -8.30 -2.60
N SER A 82 11.46 -8.30 -3.93
CA SER A 82 12.03 -7.18 -4.68
C SER A 82 11.24 -5.92 -4.38
N ASP A 83 11.91 -4.89 -3.85
CA ASP A 83 11.36 -3.55 -3.70
C ASP A 83 11.23 -2.89 -5.09
N ASN A 84 10.30 -3.38 -5.93
CA ASN A 84 9.88 -2.65 -7.13
C ASN A 84 8.78 -1.67 -6.76
N GLY A 85 9.15 -0.63 -6.02
CA GLY A 85 8.22 0.39 -5.54
C GLY A 85 8.92 1.70 -5.22
N SER A 86 9.74 2.20 -6.15
CA SER A 86 10.35 3.54 -6.05
C SER A 86 10.54 4.13 -7.44
N SER A 87 9.46 4.68 -8.00
CA SER A 87 9.45 5.72 -9.03
C SER A 87 8.11 6.44 -9.00
#